data_AF-L9VY72-F1
#
_entry.id   AF-L9VY72-F1
#
_cell.length_a   1.000
_cell.length_b   1.000
_cell.length_c   1.000
_cell.angle_alpha   90.00
_cell.angle_beta   90.00
_cell.angle_gamma   90.00
#
_symmetry.space_group_name_H-M   'P 1'
#
loop_
_entity.id
_entity.type
_entity.pdbx_description
1 polymer ?
#
loop_
_entity_poly.entity_id
_entity_poly.type
_entity_poly.pdbx_seq_one_letter_code
_entity_poly.pdbx_strand_id
1 'polypeptide(L)'
;MTSIRDLLGESLAIGDRVYLTLEERDGRLVADHPNDASPMDIAVVEGLERLEERPPTEPVAVELLDRVVDGRIAGRVVAAGREQND
;
A
#
# COMPACT_ATOMS: atom_id res chain seq x y z
N MET A 1 0.40 13.92 25.60
CA MET A 1 0.09 12.48 25.55
C MET A 1 -0.02 12.12 24.10
N THR A 2 1.00 11.49 23.53
CA THR A 2 1.01 11.08 22.13
C THR A 2 0.52 9.64 22.12
N SER A 3 -0.66 9.38 21.58
CA SER A 3 -1.19 8.03 21.50
C SER A 3 -0.35 7.22 20.50
N ILE A 4 -0.28 5.90 20.63
CA ILE A 4 0.30 5.03 19.59
C ILE A 4 -0.38 5.31 18.23
N ARG A 5 -1.66 5.71 18.24
CA ARG A 5 -2.37 6.23 17.05
C ARG A 5 -1.76 7.49 16.43
N ASP A 6 -1.21 8.41 17.23
CA ASP A 6 -0.60 9.65 16.73
C ASP A 6 0.82 9.41 16.20
N LEU A 7 1.59 8.53 16.85
CA LEU A 7 2.93 8.12 16.40
C LEU A 7 2.88 7.28 15.11
N LEU A 8 1.83 6.49 14.94
CA LEU A 8 1.59 5.71 13.73
C LEU A 8 1.01 6.57 12.60
N GLY A 9 0.20 7.58 12.91
CA GLY A 9 -0.41 8.47 11.91
C GLY A 9 0.59 9.25 11.06
N GLU A 10 1.65 9.79 11.66
CA GLU A 10 2.72 10.50 10.92
C GLU A 10 3.76 9.55 10.29
N SER A 11 3.93 8.33 10.84
CA SER A 11 4.93 7.36 10.35
C SER A 11 4.43 6.44 9.24
N LEU A 12 3.11 6.25 9.11
CA LEU A 12 2.48 5.28 8.20
C LEU A 12 1.69 5.91 7.05
N ALA A 13 1.61 7.25 6.96
CA ALA A 13 0.99 7.94 5.83
C ALA A 13 -0.43 7.43 5.52
N ILE A 14 -1.23 7.17 6.56
CA ILE A 14 -2.60 6.63 6.42
C ILE A 14 -3.48 7.67 5.73
N GLY A 15 -4.16 7.28 4.67
CA GLY A 15 -4.93 8.15 3.78
C GLY A 15 -4.09 8.77 2.64
N ASP A 16 -2.77 8.59 2.65
CA ASP A 16 -1.92 9.03 1.55
C ASP A 16 -1.91 8.02 0.41
N ARG A 17 -1.67 8.54 -0.79
CA ARG A 17 -1.46 7.76 -2.00
C ARG A 17 0.02 7.61 -2.25
N VAL A 18 0.46 6.36 -2.32
CA VAL A 18 1.85 5.98 -2.57
C VAL A 18 1.94 5.12 -3.84
N TYR A 19 3.03 5.25 -4.58
CA TYR A 19 3.30 4.41 -5.75
C TYR A 19 4.17 3.24 -5.32
N LEU A 20 3.66 2.02 -5.47
CA LEU A 20 4.30 0.81 -4.98
C LEU A 20 4.44 -0.22 -6.10
N THR A 21 5.59 -0.86 -6.16
CA THR A 21 5.76 -2.11 -6.91
C THR A 21 5.18 -3.24 -6.07
N LEU A 22 4.17 -3.92 -6.59
CA LEU A 22 3.51 -5.01 -5.88
C LEU A 22 4.16 -6.35 -6.25
N GLU A 23 4.37 -7.18 -5.25
CA GLU A 23 4.78 -8.57 -5.39
C GLU A 23 3.68 -9.49 -4.90
N GLU A 24 3.57 -10.69 -5.48
CA GLU A 24 2.69 -11.71 -4.92
C GLU A 24 3.44 -12.55 -3.88
N ARG A 25 2.97 -12.53 -2.64
CA ARG A 25 3.45 -13.38 -1.55
C ARG A 25 2.25 -14.03 -0.87
N ASP A 26 2.30 -15.36 -0.70
CA ASP A 26 1.22 -16.16 -0.09
C ASP A 26 -0.18 -15.92 -0.72
N GLY A 27 -0.24 -15.73 -2.04
CA GLY A 27 -1.48 -15.47 -2.76
C GLY A 27 -2.07 -14.06 -2.54
N ARG A 28 -1.31 -13.14 -1.93
CA ARG A 28 -1.67 -11.74 -1.71
C ARG A 28 -0.69 -10.80 -2.39
N LEU A 29 -1.19 -9.66 -2.86
CA LEU A 29 -0.32 -8.60 -3.33
C LEU A 29 0.19 -7.79 -2.15
N VAL A 30 1.50 -7.70 -2.03
CA VAL A 30 2.19 -6.99 -0.96
C VAL A 30 3.26 -6.07 -1.54
N ALA A 31 3.67 -5.08 -0.77
CA ALA A 31 4.79 -4.22 -1.11
C ALA A 31 5.51 -3.80 0.17
N ASP A 32 6.81 -3.55 0.03
CA ASP A 32 7.58 -2.94 1.10
C ASP A 32 7.07 -1.51 1.34
N HIS A 33 7.15 -1.06 2.59
CA HIS A 33 6.71 0.28 2.93
C HIS A 33 7.71 1.32 2.40
N PRO A 34 7.27 2.43 1.76
CA PRO A 34 8.17 3.40 1.15
C PRO A 34 9.05 4.16 2.16
N ASN A 35 8.63 4.16 3.44
CA ASN A 35 9.50 4.53 4.54
C ASN A 35 10.18 3.27 5.10
N ASP A 36 11.48 3.11 4.82
CA ASP A 36 12.32 1.99 5.27
C ASP A 36 12.37 1.85 6.81
N ALA A 37 12.04 2.90 7.57
CA ALA A 37 11.95 2.84 9.02
C ALA A 37 10.62 2.23 9.51
N SER A 38 9.64 2.04 8.61
CA SER A 38 8.39 1.37 8.97
C SER A 38 8.65 -0.11 9.24
N PRO A 39 8.21 -0.64 10.39
CA PRO A 39 8.38 -2.05 10.70
C PRO A 39 7.35 -2.95 10.00
N MET A 40 6.44 -2.39 9.19
CA MET A 40 5.34 -3.12 8.56
C MET A 40 5.28 -2.89 7.06
N ASP A 41 5.22 -3.99 6.31
CA ASP A 41 4.89 -4.01 4.88
C ASP A 41 3.42 -3.62 4.64
N ILE A 42 3.08 -3.43 3.36
CA ILE A 42 1.74 -3.09 2.89
C ILE A 42 1.13 -4.31 2.20
N ALA A 43 -0.15 -4.59 2.46
CA ALA A 43 -0.92 -5.63 1.80
C ALA A 43 -2.11 -5.01 1.07
N VAL A 44 -2.20 -5.22 -0.25
CA VAL A 44 -3.32 -4.72 -1.04
C VAL A 44 -4.50 -5.69 -0.95
N VAL A 45 -5.61 -5.18 -0.42
CA VAL A 45 -6.82 -5.98 -0.14
C VAL A 45 -8.07 -5.46 -0.85
N GLU A 46 -8.02 -4.26 -1.42
CA GLU A 46 -9.11 -3.62 -2.15
C GLU A 46 -8.61 -3.02 -3.48
N GLY A 47 -9.52 -2.83 -4.44
CA GLY A 47 -9.20 -2.20 -5.73
C GLY A 47 -8.45 -3.11 -6.70
N LEU A 48 -8.30 -4.41 -6.40
CA LEU A 48 -7.58 -5.37 -7.23
C LEU A 48 -8.17 -5.52 -8.63
N GLU A 49 -9.47 -5.25 -8.79
CA GLU A 49 -10.17 -5.24 -10.06
C GLU A 49 -9.70 -4.16 -11.05
N ARG A 50 -8.91 -3.19 -10.57
CA ARG A 50 -8.32 -2.13 -11.40
C ARG A 50 -6.98 -2.54 -12.01
N LEU A 51 -6.39 -3.64 -11.53
CA LEU A 51 -5.15 -4.16 -12.06
C LEU A 51 -5.43 -4.98 -13.33
N GLU A 52 -4.67 -4.70 -14.38
CA GLU A 52 -4.77 -5.44 -15.64
C GLU A 52 -4.12 -6.83 -15.54
N GLU A 53 -3.13 -6.97 -14.64
CA GLU A 53 -2.41 -8.21 -14.38
C GLU A 53 -2.07 -8.34 -12.88
N ARG A 54 -1.77 -9.57 -12.44
CA ARG A 54 -1.52 -9.90 -11.04
C ARG A 54 -0.33 -10.86 -10.92
N PRO A 55 0.83 -10.43 -10.37
CA PRO A 55 1.15 -9.06 -9.94
C PRO A 55 1.35 -8.08 -11.12
N PRO A 56 1.11 -6.77 -10.93
CA PRO A 56 1.41 -5.74 -11.93
C PRO A 56 2.91 -5.62 -12.17
N THR A 57 3.31 -5.44 -13.42
CA THR A 57 4.71 -5.19 -13.81
C THR A 57 5.15 -3.75 -13.54
N GLU A 58 4.23 -2.80 -13.60
CA GLU A 58 4.48 -1.39 -13.29
C GLU A 58 4.04 -1.02 -11.86
N PRO A 59 4.70 -0.02 -11.23
CA PRO A 59 4.24 0.53 -9.97
C PRO A 59 2.80 1.07 -10.07
N VAL A 60 2.00 0.80 -9.04
CA VAL A 60 0.59 1.20 -8.98
C VAL A 60 0.34 2.16 -7.83
N ALA A 61 -0.67 3.02 -7.98
CA ALA A 61 -1.07 3.93 -6.92
C ALA A 61 -1.93 3.19 -5.90
N VAL A 62 -1.47 3.17 -4.65
CA VAL A 62 -2.12 2.53 -3.51
C VAL A 62 -2.42 3.57 -2.44
N GLU A 63 -3.66 3.61 -1.98
CA GLU A 63 -4.07 4.36 -0.80
C GLU A 63 -3.91 3.49 0.45
N LEU A 64 -3.23 4.00 1.47
CA LEU A 64 -3.05 3.29 2.74
C LEU A 64 -4.28 3.47 3.64
N LEU A 65 -4.87 2.35 4.05
CA LEU A 65 -6.09 2.33 4.87
C LEU A 65 -5.74 2.30 6.36
N ASP A 66 -6.64 2.80 7.19
CA ASP A 66 -6.51 2.89 8.65
C ASP A 66 -6.69 1.55 9.40
N ARG A 67 -6.25 0.45 8.79
CA ARG A 67 -6.37 -0.90 9.35
C ARG A 67 -5.19 -1.80 8.97
N VAL A 68 -4.98 -2.82 9.79
CA VAL A 68 -3.93 -3.84 9.61
C VAL A 68 -4.57 -5.19 9.30
N VAL A 69 -4.03 -5.91 8.32
CA VAL A 69 -4.45 -7.26 7.92
C VAL A 69 -3.21 -8.15 7.87
N ASP A 70 -3.25 -9.29 8.56
CA ASP A 70 -2.14 -10.26 8.61
C ASP A 70 -0.77 -9.63 8.94
N GLY A 71 -0.78 -8.67 9.88
CA GLY A 71 0.44 -7.96 10.31
C GLY A 71 0.96 -6.89 9.34
N ARG A 72 0.20 -6.56 8.28
CA ARG A 72 0.56 -5.56 7.26
C ARG A 72 -0.48 -4.44 7.19
N ILE A 73 -0.04 -3.27 6.76
CA ILE A 73 -0.95 -2.13 6.54
C ILE A 73 -1.84 -2.46 5.35
N ALA A 74 -3.15 -2.34 5.50
CA ALA A 74 -4.06 -2.58 4.38
C ALA A 74 -3.95 -1.45 3.36
N GLY A 75 -3.87 -1.80 2.08
CA GLY A 75 -3.84 -0.87 0.96
C GLY A 75 -5.00 -1.11 -0.01
N ARG A 76 -5.40 -0.05 -0.71
CA ARG A 76 -6.38 -0.08 -1.79
C ARG A 76 -5.76 0.45 -3.08
N VAL A 77 -5.84 -0.30 -4.17
CA VAL A 77 -5.42 0.21 -5.49
C VAL A 77 -6.38 1.30 -5.94
N VAL A 78 -5.84 2.47 -6.23
CA VAL A 78 -6.59 3.63 -6.73
C VAL A 78 -6.32 3.91 -8.21
N ALA A 79 -5.16 3.52 -8.73
CA ALA A 79 -4.85 3.55 -10.17
C ALA A 79 -3.82 2.47 -10.53
N ALA A 80 -3.97 1.84 -11.69
CA ALA A 80 -2.96 0.97 -12.28
C ALA A 80 -1.96 1.82 -13.09
N GLY A 81 -0.67 1.69 -12.77
CA GLY A 81 0.41 2.42 -13.44
C GLY A 81 0.63 3.84 -12.90
N ARG A 82 1.75 4.45 -13.33
CA ARG A 82 1.91 5.90 -13.28
C ARG A 82 0.96 6.46 -14.33
N GLU A 83 -0.01 7.27 -13.91
CA GLU A 83 -0.71 8.17 -14.83
C GLU A 83 0.37 9.12 -15.38
N GLN A 84 1.04 8.71 -16.46
CA GLN A 84 1.95 9.55 -17.22
C GLN A 84 1.03 10.58 -17.87
N ASN A 85 0.93 11.75 -17.23
CA ASN A 85 0.46 12.94 -17.93
C ASN A 85 1.45 13.17 -19.08
N ASP A 86 1.06 12.76 -20.28
CA ASP A 86 1.66 13.14 -21.57
C ASP A 86 1.59 14.67 -21.77
#